data_AF-A0A662L119-F1
#
_entry.id   AF-A0A662L119-F1
#
_cell.length_a   1.000
_cell.length_b   1.000
_cell.length_c   1.000
_cell.angle_alpha   90.00
_cell.angle_beta   90.00
_cell.angle_gamma   90.00
#
_symmetry.space_group_name_H-M   'P 1'
#
loop_
_entity.id
_entity.type
_entity.pdbx_description
1 polymer ?
#
loop_
_entity_poly.entity_id
_entity_poly.type
_entity_poly.pdbx_seq_one_letter_code
_entity_poly.pdbx_strand_id
1 'polypeptide(L)'
;MKEDVLLEDGKTYLILEKKPAKAAGLFMDYVSRGYKGLCISRIHPNILKKDYGVGGVRTLWLTSSACIDCIAPTALGHLTNAIVKYVTNREKIIVMLHGIEYLSIHNEFVRVVRMITYINDTIMRNGGILLLSMDPEAFSMKELGLIKHEAHVILPMNGKEKT
;
A
#
# COMPACT_ATOMS: atom_id res chain seq x y z
N MET A 1 0.62 18.98 -16.82
CA MET A 1 0.82 19.36 -15.41
C MET A 1 0.25 18.25 -14.55
N LYS A 2 1.10 17.42 -13.95
CA LYS A 2 0.65 16.49 -12.89
C LYS A 2 0.38 17.36 -11.67
N GLU A 3 -0.75 17.16 -11.03
CA GLU A 3 -1.00 17.76 -9.72
C GLU A 3 -0.01 17.11 -8.75
N ASP A 4 0.89 17.92 -8.18
CA ASP A 4 1.86 17.45 -7.20
C ASP A 4 1.11 17.20 -5.88
N VAL A 5 0.66 15.95 -5.70
CA VAL A 5 0.09 15.53 -4.42
C VAL A 5 1.25 15.43 -3.43
N LEU A 6 1.34 16.43 -2.55
CA LEU A 6 2.28 16.41 -1.43
C LEU A 6 1.73 15.52 -0.31
N LEU A 7 2.43 14.44 -0.03
CA LEU A 7 2.17 13.56 1.10
C LEU A 7 2.88 14.11 2.36
N GLU A 8 2.20 13.99 3.49
CA GLU A 8 2.69 14.43 4.80
C GLU A 8 3.07 13.22 5.65
N ASP A 9 4.14 13.37 6.42
CA ASP A 9 4.55 12.38 7.41
C ASP A 9 3.46 12.16 8.46
N GLY A 10 3.36 10.92 8.94
CA GLY A 10 2.34 10.49 9.89
C GLY A 10 0.96 10.26 9.26
N LYS A 11 0.82 10.26 7.92
CA LYS A 11 -0.47 10.09 7.24
C LYS A 11 -0.57 8.81 6.42
N THR A 12 -1.79 8.29 6.36
CA THR A 12 -2.20 7.20 5.49
C THR A 12 -3.08 7.73 4.37
N TYR A 13 -2.81 7.26 3.14
CA TYR A 13 -3.52 7.65 1.93
C TYR A 13 -4.09 6.44 1.23
N LEU A 14 -5.31 6.56 0.73
CA LEU A 14 -6.02 5.52 -0.02
C LEU A 14 -6.18 5.94 -1.48
N ILE A 15 -5.56 5.18 -2.38
CA ILE A 15 -5.69 5.33 -3.83
C ILE A 15 -6.66 4.25 -4.33
N LEU A 16 -7.76 4.70 -4.92
CA LEU A 16 -8.77 3.83 -5.52
C LEU A 16 -8.41 3.59 -6.99
N GLU A 17 -7.78 2.47 -7.33
CA GLU A 17 -7.29 2.17 -8.68
C GLU A 17 -7.22 0.65 -8.93
N LYS A 18 -7.50 0.20 -10.17
CA LYS A 18 -7.42 -1.24 -10.54
C LYS A 18 -6.00 -1.79 -10.59
N LYS A 19 -5.04 -0.93 -10.87
CA LYS A 19 -3.61 -1.23 -11.00
C LYS A 19 -2.84 -0.15 -10.23
N PRO A 20 -1.72 -0.45 -9.55
CA PRO A 20 -1.07 0.48 -8.63
C PRO A 20 -0.22 1.53 -9.35
N ALA A 21 -0.74 2.15 -10.41
CA ALA A 21 0.03 3.09 -11.22
C ALA A 21 0.29 4.41 -10.49
N LYS A 22 -0.75 4.98 -9.85
CA LYS A 22 -0.61 6.22 -9.09
C LYS A 22 0.10 5.97 -7.76
N ALA A 23 -0.24 4.89 -7.04
CA ALA A 23 0.47 4.53 -5.81
C ALA A 23 1.96 4.26 -6.04
N ALA A 24 2.34 3.51 -7.08
CA ALA A 24 3.75 3.26 -7.41
C ALA A 24 4.49 4.54 -7.79
N GLY A 25 3.84 5.43 -8.55
CA GLY A 25 4.41 6.72 -8.92
C GLY A 25 4.71 7.60 -7.71
N LEU A 26 3.74 7.75 -6.79
CA LEU A 26 3.92 8.50 -5.53
C LEU A 26 4.99 7.84 -4.64
N PHE A 27 4.96 6.51 -4.54
CA PHE A 27 5.94 5.75 -3.77
C PHE A 27 7.37 6.01 -4.25
N MET A 28 7.61 5.90 -5.56
CA MET A 28 8.95 6.10 -6.13
C MET A 28 9.40 7.56 -6.13
N ASP A 29 8.48 8.53 -6.27
CA ASP A 29 8.78 9.95 -6.09
C ASP A 29 9.35 10.22 -4.68
N TYR A 30 8.69 9.73 -3.63
CA TYR A 30 9.18 9.90 -2.26
C TYR A 30 10.49 9.15 -1.99
N VAL A 31 10.66 7.95 -2.56
CA VAL A 31 11.95 7.25 -2.51
C VAL A 31 13.06 8.10 -3.15
N SER A 32 12.80 8.76 -4.28
CA SER A 32 13.76 9.65 -4.93
C SER A 32 14.10 10.90 -4.10
N ARG A 33 13.17 11.34 -3.23
CA ARG A 33 13.36 12.42 -2.25
C ARG A 33 14.10 11.97 -0.97
N GLY A 34 14.58 10.72 -0.93
CA GLY A 34 15.38 10.17 0.15
C GLY A 34 14.59 9.37 1.20
N TYR A 35 13.31 9.05 0.94
CA TYR A 35 12.57 8.15 1.82
C TYR A 35 13.02 6.70 1.63
N LYS A 36 13.05 5.93 2.72
CA LYS A 36 13.29 4.49 2.67
C LYS A 36 11.97 3.78 2.38
N GLY A 37 11.89 3.14 1.21
CA GLY A 37 10.67 2.49 0.72
C GLY A 37 10.52 1.02 1.11
N LEU A 38 9.33 0.63 1.57
CA LEU A 38 8.88 -0.77 1.63
C LEU A 38 7.66 -0.95 0.71
N CYS A 39 7.81 -1.77 -0.32
CA CYS A 39 6.71 -2.14 -1.21
C CYS A 39 6.14 -3.50 -0.82
N ILE A 40 4.83 -3.60 -0.64
CA ILE A 40 4.09 -4.85 -0.50
C ILE A 40 3.05 -4.91 -1.62
N SER A 41 3.04 -6.00 -2.39
CA SER A 41 2.10 -6.16 -3.50
C SER A 41 1.85 -7.62 -3.82
N ARG A 42 0.68 -7.92 -4.38
CA ARG A 42 0.39 -9.21 -5.05
C ARG A 42 1.09 -9.33 -6.42
N ILE A 43 1.52 -8.22 -7.02
CA ILE A 43 2.23 -8.21 -8.30
C ILE A 43 3.67 -8.70 -8.08
N HIS A 44 4.12 -9.63 -8.92
CA HIS A 44 5.46 -10.18 -8.84
C HIS A 44 6.54 -9.07 -8.91
N PRO A 45 7.62 -9.13 -8.12
CA PRO A 45 8.64 -8.07 -8.06
C PRO A 45 9.24 -7.67 -9.43
N ASN A 46 9.51 -8.64 -10.30
CA ASN A 46 10.00 -8.36 -11.66
C ASN A 46 9.01 -7.53 -12.50
N ILE A 47 7.69 -7.78 -12.33
CA ILE A 47 6.64 -7.03 -13.03
C ILE A 47 6.51 -5.64 -12.43
N LEU A 48 6.54 -5.52 -11.09
CA LEU A 48 6.59 -4.23 -10.40
C LEU A 48 7.73 -3.34 -10.89
N LYS A 49 8.93 -3.91 -11.03
CA LYS A 49 10.10 -3.19 -11.53
C LYS A 49 9.93 -2.77 -12.99
N LYS A 50 9.50 -3.70 -13.85
CA LYS A 50 9.39 -3.48 -15.29
C LYS A 50 8.27 -2.50 -15.66
N ASP A 51 7.08 -2.70 -15.11
CA ASP A 51 5.86 -2.04 -15.58
C ASP A 51 5.47 -0.82 -14.73
N TYR A 52 5.97 -0.74 -13.48
CA TYR A 52 5.65 0.34 -12.54
C TYR A 52 6.87 1.10 -12.03
N GLY A 53 8.08 0.72 -12.45
CA GLY A 53 9.32 1.38 -12.04
C GLY A 53 9.71 1.16 -10.56
N VAL A 54 9.06 0.23 -9.86
CA VAL A 54 9.35 -0.05 -8.45
C VAL A 54 10.55 -0.98 -8.35
N GLY A 55 11.74 -0.39 -8.19
CA GLY A 55 13.00 -1.11 -8.07
C GLY A 55 13.99 -0.41 -7.13
N GLY A 56 15.01 -1.13 -6.68
CA GLY A 56 16.02 -0.60 -5.74
C GLY A 56 15.52 -0.38 -4.32
N VAL A 57 14.34 -0.92 -3.99
CA VAL A 57 13.68 -0.83 -2.68
C VAL A 57 13.45 -2.23 -2.11
N ARG A 58 13.15 -2.31 -0.80
CA ARG A 58 12.71 -3.55 -0.21
C ARG A 58 11.28 -3.87 -0.69
N THR A 59 11.08 -5.06 -1.24
CA THR A 59 9.78 -5.51 -1.75
C THR A 59 9.40 -6.84 -1.11
N LEU A 60 8.18 -6.93 -0.59
CA LEU A 60 7.58 -8.15 -0.08
C LEU A 60 6.45 -8.59 -1.03
N TRP A 61 6.56 -9.79 -1.58
CA TRP A 61 5.55 -10.32 -2.49
C TRP A 61 4.44 -11.04 -1.73
N LEU A 62 3.19 -10.58 -1.87
CA LEU A 62 2.02 -11.26 -1.33
C LEU A 62 1.64 -12.44 -2.23
N THR A 63 2.03 -13.64 -1.80
CA THR A 63 1.81 -14.88 -2.55
C THR A 63 1.68 -16.07 -1.61
N SER A 64 0.89 -17.06 -2.00
CA SER A 64 0.80 -18.35 -1.30
C SER A 64 2.00 -19.26 -1.60
N SER A 65 2.79 -18.93 -2.62
CA SER A 65 4.00 -19.68 -2.97
C SER A 65 5.10 -19.44 -1.94
N ALA A 66 5.82 -20.49 -1.56
CA ALA A 66 6.99 -20.36 -0.70
C ALA A 66 8.15 -19.74 -1.50
N CYS A 67 8.60 -18.57 -1.08
CA CYS A 67 9.75 -17.88 -1.65
C CYS A 67 10.40 -16.92 -0.65
N ILE A 68 11.61 -16.48 -0.95
CA ILE A 68 12.30 -15.44 -0.19
C ILE A 68 11.57 -14.11 -0.37
N ASP A 69 11.49 -13.32 0.69
CA ASP A 69 10.80 -12.03 0.72
C ASP A 69 9.32 -12.12 0.28
N CYS A 70 8.68 -13.23 0.61
CA CYS A 70 7.26 -13.48 0.34
C CYS A 70 6.46 -13.58 1.63
N ILE A 71 5.20 -13.15 1.60
CA ILE A 71 4.25 -13.28 2.71
C ILE A 71 2.97 -13.90 2.19
N ALA A 72 2.53 -15.00 2.82
CA ALA A 72 1.25 -15.61 2.54
C ALA A 72 0.10 -14.65 2.90
N PRO A 73 -0.95 -14.53 2.05
CA PRO A 73 -2.06 -13.62 2.32
C PRO A 73 -2.83 -13.96 3.60
N THR A 74 -2.81 -15.21 4.04
CA THR A 74 -3.42 -15.68 5.30
C THR A 74 -2.59 -15.31 6.54
N ALA A 75 -1.32 -14.93 6.37
CA ALA A 75 -0.41 -14.59 7.47
C ALA A 75 -0.47 -13.10 7.84
N LEU A 76 -1.68 -12.57 8.10
CA LEU A 76 -1.89 -11.13 8.40
C LEU A 76 -0.99 -10.63 9.54
N GLY A 77 -0.78 -11.43 10.60
CA GLY A 77 0.11 -11.05 11.70
C GLY A 77 1.57 -10.90 11.25
N HIS A 78 2.05 -11.74 10.33
CA HIS A 78 3.40 -11.62 9.79
C HIS A 78 3.55 -10.38 8.91
N LEU A 79 2.55 -10.10 8.06
CA LEU A 79 2.49 -8.87 7.26
C LEU A 79 2.53 -7.63 8.16
N THR A 80 1.68 -7.61 9.18
CA THR A 80 1.60 -6.52 10.16
C THR A 80 2.95 -6.29 10.83
N ASN A 81 3.56 -7.35 11.37
CA ASN A 81 4.85 -7.28 12.04
C ASN A 81 5.97 -6.82 11.11
N ALA A 82 5.95 -7.23 9.83
CA ALA A 82 6.92 -6.80 8.85
C ALA A 82 6.84 -5.29 8.60
N ILE A 83 5.64 -4.74 8.46
CA ILE A 83 5.41 -3.31 8.26
C ILE A 83 5.79 -2.52 9.53
N VAL A 84 5.28 -2.93 10.70
CA VAL A 84 5.56 -2.24 11.98
C VAL A 84 7.06 -2.20 12.28
N LYS A 85 7.78 -3.32 12.12
CA LYS A 85 9.24 -3.35 12.31
C LYS A 85 9.98 -2.48 11.30
N TYR A 86 9.43 -2.30 10.10
CA TYR A 86 10.05 -1.45 9.08
C TYR A 86 9.87 0.05 9.38
N VAL A 87 8.73 0.42 9.98
CA VAL A 87 8.38 1.81 10.30
C VAL A 87 8.99 2.27 11.62
N THR A 88 9.01 1.41 12.64
CA THR A 88 9.40 1.78 14.00
C THR A 88 10.85 2.28 14.10
N ASN A 89 11.06 3.39 14.81
CA ASN A 89 12.38 4.02 15.05
C ASN A 89 13.12 4.41 13.75
N ARG A 90 12.39 4.75 12.68
CA ARG A 90 12.98 5.21 11.43
C ARG A 90 12.25 6.44 10.92
N GLU A 91 13.03 7.41 10.46
CA GLU A 91 12.51 8.62 9.82
C GLU A 91 12.44 8.44 8.31
N LYS A 92 11.62 9.27 7.65
CA LYS A 92 11.42 9.30 6.20
C LYS A 92 11.11 7.90 5.65
N ILE A 93 10.10 7.26 6.22
CA ILE A 93 9.62 5.95 5.75
C ILE A 93 8.42 6.14 4.85
N ILE A 94 8.40 5.43 3.73
CA ILE A 94 7.20 5.27 2.91
C ILE A 94 6.92 3.79 2.70
N VAL A 95 5.68 3.38 2.95
CA VAL A 95 5.19 2.02 2.75
C VAL A 95 4.09 2.06 1.70
N MET A 96 4.17 1.18 0.71
CA MET A 96 3.07 0.94 -0.22
C MET A 96 2.50 -0.46 0.02
N LEU A 97 1.19 -0.57 0.27
CA LEU A 97 0.45 -1.82 0.35
C LEU A 97 -0.59 -1.87 -0.77
N HIS A 98 -0.33 -2.72 -1.76
CA HIS A 98 -1.23 -2.99 -2.88
C HIS A 98 -1.80 -4.41 -2.80
N GLY A 99 -3.08 -4.57 -3.14
CA GLY A 99 -3.75 -5.87 -3.17
C GLY A 99 -4.55 -6.17 -1.92
N ILE A 100 -5.24 -5.17 -1.35
CA ILE A 100 -6.10 -5.33 -0.15
C ILE A 100 -7.26 -6.29 -0.44
N GLU A 101 -7.73 -6.36 -1.68
CA GLU A 101 -8.70 -7.36 -2.16
C GLU A 101 -8.15 -8.76 -1.95
N TYR A 102 -6.85 -8.96 -2.19
CA TYR A 102 -6.23 -10.27 -1.98
C TYR A 102 -6.33 -10.71 -0.54
N LEU A 103 -6.00 -9.79 0.37
CA LEU A 103 -6.03 -10.03 1.79
C LEU A 103 -7.48 -10.32 2.23
N SER A 104 -8.45 -9.59 1.68
CA SER A 104 -9.88 -9.75 2.00
C SER A 104 -10.49 -11.04 1.43
N ILE A 105 -9.96 -11.57 0.32
CA ILE A 105 -10.37 -12.90 -0.20
C ILE A 105 -9.88 -14.02 0.73
N HIS A 106 -8.75 -13.84 1.41
CA HIS A 106 -8.10 -14.90 2.22
C HIS A 106 -8.34 -14.78 3.72
N ASN A 107 -9.01 -13.70 4.17
CA ASN A 107 -9.22 -13.41 5.57
C ASN A 107 -10.59 -12.77 5.77
N GLU A 108 -11.14 -12.88 6.97
CA GLU A 108 -12.30 -12.08 7.35
C GLU A 108 -12.00 -10.58 7.17
N PHE A 109 -12.87 -9.87 6.44
CA PHE A 109 -12.70 -8.45 6.12
C PHE A 109 -12.43 -7.58 7.35
N VAL A 110 -13.13 -7.83 8.46
CA VAL A 110 -12.95 -7.10 9.72
C VAL A 110 -11.51 -7.23 10.26
N ARG A 111 -10.85 -8.37 10.04
CA ARG A 111 -9.45 -8.57 10.45
C ARG A 111 -8.50 -7.75 9.58
N VAL A 112 -8.81 -7.60 8.29
CA VAL A 112 -8.04 -6.75 7.36
C VAL A 112 -8.18 -5.27 7.75
N VAL A 113 -9.39 -4.80 8.06
CA VAL A 113 -9.60 -3.42 8.54
C VAL A 113 -8.83 -3.17 9.84
N ARG A 114 -8.95 -4.06 10.83
CA ARG A 114 -8.19 -3.92 12.11
C ARG A 114 -6.68 -3.88 11.89
N MET A 115 -6.16 -4.65 10.93
CA MET A 115 -4.76 -4.57 10.55
C MET A 115 -4.41 -3.18 9.99
N ILE A 116 -5.23 -2.66 9.06
CA ILE A 116 -5.03 -1.34 8.48
C ILE A 116 -5.05 -0.26 9.57
N THR A 117 -6.03 -0.29 10.48
CA THR A 117 -6.12 0.63 11.63
C THR A 117 -4.84 0.59 12.47
N TYR A 118 -4.36 -0.60 12.82
CA TYR A 118 -3.16 -0.74 13.65
C TYR A 118 -1.87 -0.27 12.93
N ILE A 119 -1.77 -0.51 11.63
CA ILE A 119 -0.66 0.02 10.82
C ILE A 119 -0.77 1.56 10.75
N ASN A 120 -1.96 2.11 10.55
CA ASN A 120 -2.20 3.55 10.52
C ASN A 120 -1.76 4.22 11.83
N ASP A 121 -2.13 3.66 12.99
CA ASP A 121 -1.67 4.15 14.29
C ASP A 121 -0.13 4.14 14.41
N THR A 122 0.50 3.10 13.86
CA THR A 122 1.96 2.98 13.85
C THR A 122 2.61 4.03 12.96
N ILE A 123 2.01 4.30 11.79
CA ILE A 123 2.46 5.31 10.83
C ILE A 123 2.36 6.71 11.45
N MET A 124 1.21 7.04 12.08
CA MET A 124 0.98 8.30 12.79
C MET A 124 2.02 8.51 13.90
N ARG A 125 2.30 7.48 14.70
CA ARG A 125 3.24 7.58 15.83
C ARG A 125 4.69 7.80 15.41
N ASN A 126 5.11 7.21 14.29
CA ASN A 126 6.51 7.20 13.85
C ASN A 126 6.81 8.20 12.72
N GLY A 127 5.82 8.97 12.25
CA GLY A 127 6.02 9.91 11.16
C GLY A 127 6.30 9.23 9.80
N GLY A 128 5.73 8.05 9.57
CA GLY A 128 5.82 7.37 8.27
C GLY A 128 4.76 7.84 7.29
N ILE A 129 4.82 7.37 6.05
CA ILE A 129 3.75 7.54 5.05
C ILE A 129 3.26 6.15 4.62
N LEU A 130 1.95 5.93 4.63
CA LEU A 130 1.34 4.70 4.11
C LEU A 130 0.49 5.00 2.87
N LEU A 131 0.79 4.32 1.78
CA LEU A 131 0.00 4.31 0.55
C LEU A 131 -0.74 2.98 0.44
N LEU A 132 -2.05 3.03 0.56
CA LEU A 132 -2.96 1.92 0.29
C LEU A 132 -3.44 2.03 -1.16
N SER A 133 -3.33 0.95 -1.94
CA SER A 133 -3.82 0.88 -3.31
C SER A 133 -4.78 -0.30 -3.46
N MET A 134 -6.00 -0.01 -3.89
CA MET A 134 -7.06 -1.00 -4.04
C MET A 134 -8.05 -0.69 -5.16
N ASP A 135 -8.58 -1.74 -5.79
CA ASP A 135 -9.70 -1.72 -6.71
C ASP A 135 -11.00 -1.54 -5.91
N PRO A 136 -11.70 -0.39 -6.03
CA PRO A 136 -12.93 -0.16 -5.30
C PRO A 136 -14.06 -1.11 -5.72
N GLU A 137 -14.02 -1.67 -6.94
CA GLU A 137 -15.06 -2.58 -7.44
C GLU A 137 -15.08 -3.93 -6.72
N ALA A 138 -14.01 -4.28 -6.02
CA ALA A 138 -13.91 -5.52 -5.27
C ALA A 138 -14.60 -5.49 -3.88
N PHE A 139 -15.18 -4.34 -3.50
CA PHE A 139 -15.74 -4.13 -2.16
C PHE A 139 -17.15 -3.54 -2.24
N SER A 140 -18.00 -3.92 -1.28
CA SER A 140 -19.30 -3.28 -1.11
C SER A 140 -19.15 -1.82 -0.63
N MET A 141 -20.21 -1.02 -0.81
CA MET A 141 -20.23 0.37 -0.32
C MET A 141 -19.95 0.49 1.18
N LYS A 142 -20.41 -0.48 1.98
CA LYS A 142 -20.16 -0.53 3.42
C LYS A 142 -18.69 -0.80 3.73
N GLU A 143 -18.09 -1.77 3.05
CA GLU A 143 -16.66 -2.10 3.22
C GLU A 143 -15.75 -0.96 2.77
N LEU A 144 -16.06 -0.33 1.63
CA LEU A 144 -15.37 0.88 1.17
C LEU A 144 -15.46 2.00 2.20
N GLY A 145 -16.63 2.22 2.80
CA GLY A 145 -16.79 3.21 3.86
C GLY A 145 -15.84 2.96 5.03
N LEU A 146 -15.74 1.70 5.48
CA LEU A 146 -14.86 1.32 6.59
C LEU A 146 -13.38 1.55 6.26
N ILE A 147 -12.90 1.20 5.06
CA ILE A 147 -11.51 1.46 4.68
C ILE A 147 -11.24 2.97 4.52
N LYS A 148 -12.18 3.72 3.94
CA LYS A 148 -12.05 5.17 3.76
C LYS A 148 -11.96 5.93 5.09
N HIS A 149 -12.53 5.41 6.17
CA HIS A 149 -12.39 6.01 7.50
C HIS A 149 -10.95 5.97 8.05
N GLU A 150 -10.10 5.07 7.55
CA GLU A 150 -8.72 4.89 8.01
C GLU A 150 -7.70 5.76 7.26
N ALA A 151 -8.10 6.46 6.19
CA ALA A 151 -7.15 7.05 5.25
C ALA A 151 -7.68 8.29 4.52
N HIS A 152 -6.77 9.19 4.15
CA HIS A 152 -7.07 10.28 3.24
C HIS A 152 -7.23 9.75 1.81
N VAL A 153 -8.43 9.88 1.25
CA VAL A 153 -8.71 9.39 -0.10
C VAL A 153 -8.06 10.28 -1.16
N ILE A 154 -7.24 9.68 -2.01
CA ILE A 154 -6.69 10.28 -3.21
C ILE A 154 -7.36 9.62 -4.41
N LEU A 155 -8.13 10.38 -5.17
CA LEU A 155 -8.73 9.88 -6.41
C LEU A 155 -7.64 9.74 -7.49
N PRO A 156 -7.63 8.67 -8.30
CA PRO A 156 -6.81 8.62 -9.51
C PRO A 156 -7.22 9.79 -10.41
N MET A 157 -6.27 10.40 -11.14
CA MET A 157 -6.67 11.34 -12.17
C MET A 157 -7.53 10.58 -13.18
N ASN A 158 -8.66 11.16 -13.59
CA ASN A 158 -9.40 10.71 -14.77
C ASN A 158 -8.48 10.84 -16.00
N GLY A 159 -7.62 9.86 -16.20
CA GLY A 159 -7.04 9.60 -17.51
C GLY A 159 -8.20 9.08 -18.35
N LYS A 160 -8.62 9.88 -19.33
CA LYS A 160 -9.57 9.47 -20.37
C LYS A 160 -9.37 7.99 -20.66
N GLU A 161 -10.44 7.20 -20.50
CA GLU A 161 -10.52 5.87 -21.08
C GLU A 161 -9.99 6.00 -22.51
N LYS A 162 -8.84 5.40 -22.78
CA LYS A 162 -8.45 5.18 -24.17
C LYS A 162 -9.47 4.20 -24.69
N THR A 163 -10.35 4.74 -25.52
CA THR A 163 -11.24 4.07 -26.46
C THR A 163 -10.58 2.86 -27.10
#